data_AF-A0A1N7KDP8-F1
#
_entry.id   AF-A0A1N7KDP8-F1
#
_cell.length_a   1.000
_cell.length_b   1.000
_cell.length_c   1.000
_cell.angle_alpha   90.00
_cell.angle_beta   90.00
_cell.angle_gamma   90.00
#
_symmetry.space_group_name_H-M   'P 1'
#
loop_
_entity.id
_entity.type
_entity.pdbx_description
1 polymer ?
#
loop_
_entity_poly.entity_id
_entity_poly.type
_entity_poly.pdbx_seq_one_letter_code
_entity_poly.pdbx_strand_id
1 'polypeptide(L)'
;MRSLFTLALIPMITACMAPTGGSDRLELANMRPWNIVPASSAARLAGMFERVCLDGPAPPEAAARLLRSADYVEVPSRVPRAIRSFLVDDSRPAVMLAADGTACAVAAQARTGQTERIRGLVAQKYPAARALSPAGTGPTVDEGWSLGAGQGIVLLRRVIRPGRPSELIVIHQRDPGVEAGLAITRRPV
;
A
#
# COMPACT_ATOMS: atom_id res chain seq x y z
N MET A 1 24.80 -47.66 -37.52
CA MET A 1 25.35 -46.32 -37.23
C MET A 1 24.53 -45.27 -37.97
N ARG A 2 23.58 -44.61 -37.31
CA ARG A 2 22.89 -43.42 -37.83
C ARG A 2 22.68 -42.44 -36.68
N SER A 3 23.52 -41.41 -36.66
CA SER A 3 23.43 -40.27 -35.75
C SER A 3 22.25 -39.38 -36.14
N LEU A 4 21.33 -39.17 -35.20
CA LEU A 4 20.28 -38.15 -35.29
C LEU A 4 20.74 -36.91 -34.53
N PHE A 5 21.11 -35.88 -35.28
CA PHE A 5 21.36 -34.53 -34.78
C PHE A 5 20.03 -33.93 -34.30
N THR A 6 19.92 -33.66 -32.99
CA THR A 6 18.81 -32.90 -32.42
C THR A 6 19.21 -31.42 -32.40
N LEU A 7 18.59 -30.62 -33.28
CA LEU A 7 18.75 -29.17 -33.28
C LEU A 7 18.02 -28.59 -32.05
N ALA A 8 18.76 -28.00 -31.12
CA ALA A 8 18.20 -27.22 -30.03
C ALA A 8 17.77 -25.84 -30.56
N LEU A 9 16.45 -25.60 -30.63
CA LEU A 9 15.88 -24.30 -30.94
C LEU A 9 15.91 -23.45 -29.65
N ILE A 10 16.79 -22.46 -29.57
CA ILE A 10 16.84 -21.49 -28.47
C ILE A 10 15.87 -20.35 -28.82
N PRO A 11 14.71 -20.20 -28.15
CA PRO A 11 13.90 -19.01 -28.32
C PRO A 11 14.63 -17.83 -27.64
N MET A 12 15.13 -16.89 -28.45
CA MET A 12 15.51 -15.57 -27.98
C MET A 12 14.24 -14.84 -27.53
N ILE A 13 13.90 -14.95 -26.25
CA ILE A 13 12.84 -14.14 -25.64
C ILE A 13 13.41 -12.73 -25.47
N THR A 14 13.23 -11.91 -26.50
CA THR A 14 13.50 -10.47 -26.43
C THR A 14 12.43 -9.87 -25.52
N ALA A 15 12.77 -9.64 -24.25
CA ALA A 15 11.90 -8.95 -23.32
C ALA A 15 11.73 -7.50 -23.79
N CYS A 16 10.55 -7.18 -24.35
CA CYS A 16 10.15 -5.79 -24.59
C CYS A 16 9.99 -5.07 -23.25
N MET A 17 11.08 -4.48 -22.74
CA MET A 17 11.02 -3.50 -21.66
C MET A 17 10.57 -2.16 -22.26
N ALA A 18 9.27 -2.02 -22.54
CA ALA A 18 8.72 -0.73 -22.91
C ALA A 18 8.85 0.23 -21.69
N PRO A 19 9.31 1.47 -21.88
CA PRO A 19 9.39 2.44 -20.79
C PRO A 19 7.97 2.76 -20.31
N THR A 20 7.63 2.27 -19.11
CA THR A 20 6.30 2.37 -18.47
C THR A 20 5.87 3.81 -18.15
N GLY A 21 6.76 4.80 -18.26
CA GLY A 21 6.46 6.18 -17.86
C GLY A 21 5.49 6.94 -18.79
N GLY A 22 5.31 6.49 -20.04
CA GLY A 22 4.44 7.15 -21.01
C GLY A 22 2.96 6.79 -20.87
N SER A 23 2.66 5.50 -20.68
CA SER A 23 1.30 4.97 -20.52
C SER A 23 0.66 5.46 -19.22
N ASP A 24 1.40 5.37 -18.11
CA ASP A 24 0.90 5.73 -16.78
C ASP A 24 0.46 7.20 -16.70
N ARG A 25 1.19 8.09 -17.40
CA ARG A 25 0.84 9.51 -17.49
C ARG A 25 -0.47 9.73 -18.25
N LEU A 26 -0.72 8.98 -19.33
CA LEU A 26 -1.96 9.06 -20.09
C LEU A 26 -3.13 8.48 -19.29
N GLU A 27 -2.92 7.37 -18.59
CA GLU A 27 -3.93 6.77 -17.70
C GLU A 27 -4.33 7.74 -16.58
N LEU A 28 -3.36 8.36 -15.90
CA LEU A 28 -3.62 9.38 -14.90
C LEU A 28 -4.33 10.61 -15.46
N ALA A 29 -3.98 11.05 -16.67
CA ALA A 29 -4.65 12.18 -17.33
C ALA A 29 -6.12 11.89 -17.69
N ASN A 30 -6.44 10.61 -17.92
CA ASN A 30 -7.79 10.15 -18.23
C ASN A 30 -8.60 9.73 -16.99
N MET A 31 -8.00 9.75 -15.79
CA MET A 31 -8.74 9.46 -14.56
C MET A 31 -9.85 10.46 -14.32
N ARG A 32 -11.01 9.96 -13.92
CA ARG A 32 -12.15 10.79 -13.56
C ARG A 32 -11.80 11.62 -12.31
N PRO A 33 -12.07 12.94 -12.26
CA PRO A 33 -11.68 13.79 -11.13
C PRO A 33 -12.19 13.31 -9.76
N TRP A 34 -13.36 12.65 -9.73
CA TRP A 34 -13.94 12.08 -8.52
C TRP A 34 -13.29 10.76 -8.06
N ASN A 35 -12.41 10.15 -8.86
CA ASN A 35 -11.64 8.97 -8.49
C ASN A 35 -10.23 9.32 -7.97
N ILE A 36 -9.84 10.60 -7.94
CA ILE A 36 -8.60 11.05 -7.29
C ILE A 36 -8.70 10.89 -5.75
N VAL A 37 -9.90 11.04 -5.20
CA VAL A 37 -10.24 10.68 -3.80
C VAL A 37 -11.38 9.67 -3.86
N PRO A 38 -11.09 8.37 -3.99
CA PRO A 38 -12.10 7.37 -4.35
C PRO A 38 -13.21 7.24 -3.32
N ALA A 39 -14.45 7.12 -3.78
CA ALA A 39 -15.61 6.87 -2.94
C ALA A 39 -15.72 5.37 -2.55
N SER A 40 -14.77 4.87 -1.75
CA SER A 40 -14.71 3.46 -1.35
C SER A 40 -15.66 3.10 -0.21
N SER A 41 -16.23 1.89 -0.27
CA SER A 41 -16.99 1.30 0.84
C SER A 41 -16.09 0.94 2.04
N ALA A 42 -16.66 0.84 3.24
CA ALA A 42 -15.93 0.41 4.44
C ALA A 42 -15.25 -0.95 4.26
N ALA A 43 -15.94 -1.91 3.63
CA ALA A 43 -15.39 -3.24 3.37
C ALA A 43 -14.21 -3.21 2.38
N ARG A 44 -14.31 -2.44 1.28
CA ARG A 44 -13.22 -2.29 0.31
C ARG A 44 -12.01 -1.57 0.91
N LEU A 45 -12.22 -0.53 1.72
CA LEU A 45 -11.14 0.19 2.41
C LEU A 45 -10.37 -0.76 3.34
N ALA A 46 -11.08 -1.43 4.25
CA ALA A 46 -10.46 -2.34 5.21
C ALA A 46 -9.80 -3.54 4.52
N GLY A 47 -10.44 -4.13 3.52
CA GLY A 47 -9.87 -5.25 2.77
C GLY A 47 -8.62 -4.88 1.98
N MET A 48 -8.55 -3.66 1.42
CA MET A 48 -7.32 -3.17 0.77
C MET A 48 -6.22 -2.90 1.79
N PHE A 49 -6.56 -2.27 2.91
CA PHE A 49 -5.61 -2.01 4.00
C PHE A 49 -5.01 -3.32 4.52
N GLU A 50 -5.85 -4.31 4.79
CA GLU A 50 -5.42 -5.64 5.20
C GLU A 50 -4.48 -6.26 4.17
N ARG A 51 -4.95 -6.37 2.92
CA ARG A 51 -4.22 -7.07 1.85
C ARG A 51 -2.85 -6.46 1.55
N VAL A 52 -2.74 -5.13 1.53
CA VAL A 52 -1.53 -4.45 1.05
C VAL A 52 -0.66 -3.96 2.20
N CYS A 53 -1.25 -3.43 3.27
CA CYS A 53 -0.47 -2.83 4.35
C CYS A 53 -0.17 -3.79 5.50
N LEU A 54 -1.09 -4.71 5.82
CA LEU A 54 -0.91 -5.65 6.93
C LEU A 54 -0.31 -6.98 6.46
N ASP A 55 -0.86 -7.58 5.41
CA ASP A 55 -0.42 -8.88 4.85
C ASP A 55 0.47 -8.75 3.62
N GLY A 56 0.55 -7.53 3.07
CA GLY A 56 1.30 -7.28 1.84
C GLY A 56 2.81 -7.33 2.05
N PRO A 57 3.58 -7.41 0.95
CA PRO A 57 5.03 -7.46 1.02
C PRO A 57 5.63 -6.31 1.83
N ALA A 58 6.67 -6.62 2.62
CA ALA A 58 7.40 -5.59 3.34
C ALA A 58 8.18 -4.64 2.41
N PRO A 59 8.95 -5.16 1.43
CA PRO A 59 9.70 -4.31 0.53
C PRO A 59 8.78 -3.47 -0.38
N PRO A 60 9.01 -2.15 -0.49
CA PRO A 60 8.11 -1.25 -1.21
C PRO A 60 8.01 -1.59 -2.70
N GLU A 61 9.09 -2.09 -3.31
CA GLU A 61 9.05 -2.53 -4.72
C GLU A 61 8.20 -3.78 -4.94
N ALA A 62 8.14 -4.70 -3.97
CA ALA A 62 7.29 -5.87 -4.06
C ALA A 62 5.81 -5.49 -3.91
N ALA A 63 5.50 -4.59 -2.97
CA ALA A 63 4.16 -4.02 -2.82
C ALA A 63 3.74 -3.22 -4.06
N ALA A 64 4.64 -2.43 -4.66
CA ALA A 64 4.36 -1.71 -5.90
C ALA A 64 4.07 -2.65 -7.08
N ARG A 65 4.78 -3.78 -7.20
CA ARG A 65 4.46 -4.81 -8.21
C ARG A 65 3.08 -5.42 -7.98
N LEU A 66 2.72 -5.72 -6.74
CA LEU A 66 1.39 -6.22 -6.38
C LEU A 66 0.28 -5.22 -6.79
N LEU A 67 0.50 -3.93 -6.55
CA LEU A 67 -0.44 -2.88 -6.93
C LEU A 67 -0.56 -2.77 -8.45
N ARG A 68 0.56 -2.75 -9.18
CA ARG A 68 0.55 -2.73 -10.65
C ARG A 68 -0.12 -3.96 -11.26
N SER A 69 0.04 -5.15 -10.67
CA SER A 69 -0.70 -6.35 -11.12
C SER A 69 -2.21 -6.29 -10.85
N ALA A 70 -2.65 -5.31 -10.06
CA ALA A 70 -4.05 -5.01 -9.79
C ALA A 70 -4.50 -3.71 -10.47
N ASP A 71 -3.87 -3.30 -11.58
CA ASP A 71 -4.22 -2.14 -12.40
C ASP A 71 -4.08 -0.78 -11.69
N TYR A 72 -3.30 -0.72 -10.61
CA TYR A 72 -2.96 0.57 -10.01
C TYR A 72 -1.84 1.27 -10.79
N VAL A 73 -2.03 2.56 -10.99
CA VAL A 73 -1.10 3.46 -11.65
C VAL A 73 -0.35 4.27 -10.60
N GLU A 74 0.97 4.31 -10.70
CA GLU A 74 1.81 5.10 -9.80
C GLU A 74 1.77 6.58 -10.20
N VAL A 75 1.46 7.46 -9.25
CA VAL A 75 1.49 8.90 -9.43
C VAL A 75 2.96 9.36 -9.43
N PRO A 76 3.46 9.97 -10.53
CA PRO A 76 4.84 10.41 -10.60
C PRO A 76 5.16 11.45 -9.52
N SER A 77 6.23 11.23 -8.78
CA SER A 77 6.79 12.21 -7.84
C SER A 77 8.12 12.74 -8.34
N ARG A 78 8.33 14.06 -8.22
CA ARG A 78 9.63 14.71 -8.50
C ARG A 78 10.55 14.72 -7.27
N VAL A 79 10.04 14.32 -6.12
CA VAL A 79 10.78 14.33 -4.86
C VAL A 79 11.41 12.94 -4.64
N PRO A 80 12.74 12.84 -4.56
CA PRO A 80 13.41 11.57 -4.22
C PRO A 80 12.91 11.05 -2.88
N ARG A 81 12.67 9.74 -2.78
CA ARG A 81 12.15 9.07 -1.56
C ARG A 81 10.78 9.59 -1.09
N ALA A 82 10.01 10.21 -1.97
CA ALA A 82 8.63 10.57 -1.66
C ALA A 82 7.78 9.32 -1.34
N ILE A 83 6.68 9.56 -0.64
CA ILE A 83 5.57 8.62 -0.58
C ILE A 83 5.10 8.35 -2.00
N ARG A 84 5.12 7.08 -2.40
CA ARG A 84 4.66 6.62 -3.70
C ARG A 84 3.17 6.40 -3.61
N SER A 85 2.41 7.15 -4.40
CA SER A 85 0.95 7.07 -4.40
C SER A 85 0.47 6.27 -5.60
N PHE A 86 -0.51 5.42 -5.40
CA PHE A 86 -1.08 4.52 -6.39
C PHE A 86 -2.58 4.76 -6.46
N LEU A 87 -3.06 5.01 -7.67
CA LEU A 87 -4.47 5.30 -7.96
C LEU A 87 -5.00 4.32 -8.98
N VAL A 88 -6.33 4.23 -9.08
CA VAL A 88 -7.01 3.47 -10.13
C VAL A 88 -8.32 4.16 -10.45
N ASP A 89 -8.76 4.15 -11.71
CA ASP A 89 -9.95 4.89 -12.16
C ASP A 89 -11.28 4.19 -11.79
N ASP A 90 -11.40 3.75 -10.54
CA ASP A 90 -12.64 3.21 -9.99
C ASP A 90 -12.80 3.54 -8.50
N SER A 91 -13.69 2.81 -7.82
CA SER A 91 -14.03 3.05 -6.41
C SER A 91 -13.07 2.40 -5.39
N ARG A 92 -11.98 1.77 -5.82
CA ARG A 92 -10.99 1.19 -4.93
C ARG A 92 -10.20 2.29 -4.23
N PRO A 93 -9.75 2.09 -2.97
CA PRO A 93 -8.96 3.09 -2.25
C PRO A 93 -7.64 3.41 -2.96
N ALA A 94 -7.16 4.64 -2.80
CA ALA A 94 -5.79 5.00 -3.10
C ALA A 94 -4.84 4.27 -2.13
N VAL A 95 -3.64 3.95 -2.59
CA VAL A 95 -2.61 3.31 -1.76
C VAL A 95 -1.34 4.17 -1.76
N MET A 96 -0.69 4.29 -0.61
CA MET A 96 0.50 5.09 -0.41
C MET A 96 1.58 4.22 0.25
N LEU A 97 2.78 4.18 -0.33
CA LEU A 97 3.91 3.42 0.17
C LEU A 97 5.07 4.36 0.50
N ALA A 98 5.66 4.24 1.70
CA ALA A 98 6.92 4.88 2.01
C ALA A 98 8.04 4.27 1.16
N ALA A 99 8.98 5.09 0.71
CA ALA A 99 10.08 4.64 -0.15
C ALA A 99 11.03 3.64 0.54
N ASP A 100 11.07 3.64 1.87
CA ASP A 100 11.86 2.73 2.70
C ASP A 100 11.06 1.51 3.22
N GLY A 101 9.78 1.39 2.87
CA GLY A 101 8.92 0.30 3.31
C GLY A 101 8.46 0.39 4.78
N THR A 102 8.80 1.48 5.49
CA THR A 102 8.43 1.65 6.91
C THR A 102 6.95 1.98 7.10
N ALA A 103 6.28 2.49 6.08
CA ALA A 103 4.86 2.79 6.14
C ALA A 103 4.10 2.40 4.87
N CYS A 104 2.85 1.99 5.07
CA CYS A 104 1.86 1.77 4.02
C CYS A 104 0.55 2.41 4.48
N ALA A 105 -0.17 3.07 3.57
CA ALA A 105 -1.45 3.65 3.88
C ALA A 105 -2.46 3.43 2.76
N VAL A 106 -3.74 3.41 3.13
CA VAL A 106 -4.85 3.48 2.18
C VAL A 106 -5.68 4.73 2.45
N ALA A 107 -6.22 5.32 1.40
CA ALA A 107 -7.05 6.51 1.51
C ALA A 107 -8.30 6.41 0.62
N ALA A 108 -9.39 6.94 1.14
CA ALA A 108 -10.65 7.07 0.42
C ALA A 108 -11.44 8.27 0.94
N GLN A 109 -12.47 8.69 0.22
CA GLN A 109 -13.47 9.60 0.76
C GLN A 109 -14.04 9.01 2.04
N ALA A 110 -14.14 9.83 3.08
CA ALA A 110 -14.62 9.41 4.37
C ALA A 110 -16.13 9.17 4.33
N ARG A 111 -16.55 7.98 4.76
CA ARG A 111 -17.94 7.50 4.74
C ARG A 111 -18.31 6.78 6.04
N THR A 112 -19.59 6.48 6.20
CA THR A 112 -20.12 5.77 7.37
C THR A 112 -19.50 4.38 7.52
N GLY A 113 -19.27 3.96 8.77
CA GLY A 113 -18.80 2.61 9.11
C GLY A 113 -17.33 2.30 8.81
N GLN A 114 -16.58 3.18 8.13
CA GLN A 114 -15.15 2.93 7.82
C GLN A 114 -14.30 2.81 9.09
N THR A 115 -14.42 3.75 10.03
CA THR A 115 -13.67 3.73 11.29
C THR A 115 -13.94 2.45 12.10
N GLU A 116 -15.22 2.11 12.31
CA GLU A 116 -15.60 0.88 13.03
C GLU A 116 -15.09 -0.37 12.33
N ARG A 117 -15.12 -0.41 10.99
CA ARG A 117 -14.61 -1.56 10.24
C ARG A 117 -13.10 -1.73 10.42
N ILE A 118 -12.34 -0.64 10.42
CA ILE A 118 -10.89 -0.69 10.68
C ILE A 118 -10.61 -1.07 12.12
N ARG A 119 -11.34 -0.52 13.10
CA ARG A 119 -11.22 -0.89 14.50
C ARG A 119 -11.46 -2.39 14.71
N GLY A 120 -12.52 -2.93 14.11
CA GLY A 120 -12.83 -4.35 14.14
C GLY A 120 -11.75 -5.21 13.47
N LEU A 121 -11.21 -4.76 12.33
CA LEU A 121 -10.08 -5.43 11.67
C LEU A 121 -8.83 -5.47 12.56
N VAL A 122 -8.45 -4.35 13.18
CA VAL A 122 -7.31 -4.27 14.09
C VAL A 122 -7.51 -5.19 15.29
N ALA A 123 -8.67 -5.15 15.93
CA ALA A 123 -8.98 -6.01 17.08
C ALA A 123 -8.95 -7.51 16.72
N GLN A 124 -9.43 -7.87 15.52
CA GLN A 124 -9.41 -9.24 15.03
C GLN A 124 -8.00 -9.74 14.74
N LYS A 125 -7.18 -8.93 14.04
CA LYS A 125 -5.86 -9.33 13.57
C LYS A 125 -4.78 -9.20 14.64
N TYR A 126 -4.94 -8.25 15.55
CA TYR A 126 -4.01 -7.93 16.61
C TYR A 126 -4.73 -7.90 17.97
N PRO A 127 -5.06 -9.06 18.57
CA PRO A 127 -5.75 -9.12 19.86
C PRO A 127 -4.97 -8.45 21.02
N ALA A 128 -3.65 -8.34 20.88
CA ALA A 128 -2.77 -7.66 21.82
C ALA A 128 -2.73 -6.13 21.62
N ALA A 129 -3.39 -5.61 20.58
CA ALA A 129 -3.34 -4.19 20.27
C ALA A 129 -3.86 -3.33 21.43
N ARG A 130 -3.27 -2.14 21.57
CA ARG A 130 -3.61 -1.17 22.61
C ARG A 130 -3.84 0.18 21.97
N ALA A 131 -4.97 0.79 22.31
CA ALA A 131 -5.26 2.16 21.87
C ALA A 131 -4.16 3.10 22.36
N LEU A 132 -3.69 3.96 21.47
CA LEU A 132 -2.75 5.02 21.77
C LEU A 132 -3.50 6.22 22.34
N SER A 133 -2.89 6.91 23.30
CA SER A 133 -3.46 8.17 23.79
C SER A 133 -3.31 9.26 22.72
N PRO A 134 -4.22 10.27 22.69
CA PRO A 134 -4.12 11.38 21.74
C PRO A 134 -2.77 12.14 21.84
N ALA A 135 -2.21 12.22 23.05
CA ALA A 135 -0.89 12.81 23.28
C ALA A 135 0.25 12.02 22.59
N GLY A 136 0.08 10.71 22.42
CA GLY A 136 1.05 9.82 21.76
C GLY A 136 0.95 9.75 20.24
N THR A 137 -0.14 10.23 19.64
CA THR A 137 -0.36 10.19 18.17
C THR A 137 -0.29 11.56 17.50
N GLY A 138 -0.43 12.64 18.26
CA GLY A 138 -0.41 14.01 17.76
C GLY A 138 -1.79 14.52 17.30
N PRO A 139 -1.91 15.82 17.02
CA PRO A 139 -3.20 16.52 16.89
C PRO A 139 -3.97 16.22 15.60
N THR A 140 -3.41 15.45 14.67
CA THR A 140 -4.02 15.17 13.36
C THR A 140 -4.49 13.72 13.21
N VAL A 141 -4.35 12.92 14.27
CA VAL A 141 -4.75 11.52 14.30
C VAL A 141 -6.04 11.41 15.10
N ASP A 142 -7.06 10.80 14.51
CA ASP A 142 -8.34 10.57 15.16
C ASP A 142 -8.26 9.39 16.13
N GLU A 143 -7.63 8.28 15.69
CA GLU A 143 -7.45 7.06 16.46
C GLU A 143 -6.11 6.40 16.12
N GLY A 144 -5.51 5.70 17.08
CA GLY A 144 -4.30 4.93 16.84
C GLY A 144 -4.19 3.71 17.75
N TRP A 145 -3.48 2.68 17.30
CA TRP A 145 -3.23 1.46 18.05
C TRP A 145 -1.77 1.04 17.91
N SER A 146 -1.14 0.71 19.03
CA SER A 146 0.07 -0.11 19.02
C SER A 146 -0.34 -1.57 18.83
N LEU A 147 0.29 -2.28 17.90
CA LEU A 147 -0.09 -3.65 17.53
C LEU A 147 0.55 -4.71 18.44
N GLY A 148 1.58 -4.34 19.21
CA GLY A 148 2.37 -5.25 20.06
C GLY A 148 3.47 -5.98 19.30
N ALA A 149 4.38 -6.63 20.04
CA ALA A 149 5.42 -7.52 19.50
C ALA A 149 6.26 -6.96 18.32
N GLY A 150 6.52 -5.65 18.29
CA GLY A 150 7.26 -5.01 17.20
C GLY A 150 6.50 -4.98 15.85
N GLN A 151 5.20 -5.27 15.84
CA GLN A 151 4.40 -5.24 14.62
C GLN A 151 4.11 -3.80 14.15
N GLY A 152 4.46 -2.80 14.95
CA GLY A 152 4.29 -1.39 14.62
C GLY A 152 2.99 -0.80 15.15
N ILE A 153 2.48 0.22 14.46
CA ILE A 153 1.27 0.94 14.84
C ILE A 153 0.33 1.15 13.66
N VAL A 154 -0.97 1.20 13.93
CA VAL A 154 -2.00 1.63 12.98
C VAL A 154 -2.55 2.98 13.41
N LEU A 155 -2.62 3.93 12.48
CA LEU A 155 -3.17 5.26 12.69
C LEU A 155 -4.34 5.52 11.74
N LEU A 156 -5.36 6.19 12.22
CA LEU A 156 -6.52 6.67 11.48
C LEU A 156 -6.54 8.19 11.54
N ARG A 157 -6.65 8.83 10.38
CA ARG A 157 -6.69 10.28 10.26
C ARG A 157 -7.75 10.70 9.25
N ARG A 158 -8.52 11.71 9.60
CA ARG A 158 -9.41 12.41 8.69
C ARG A 158 -8.78 13.71 8.22
N VAL A 159 -8.78 13.91 6.91
CA VAL A 159 -8.37 15.16 6.28
C VAL A 159 -9.61 15.91 5.84
N ILE A 160 -9.83 17.09 6.43
CA ILE A 160 -10.93 17.98 6.08
C ILE A 160 -10.32 19.16 5.32
N ARG A 161 -10.79 19.38 4.09
CA ARG A 161 -10.35 20.49 3.24
C ARG A 161 -11.59 21.29 2.80
N PRO A 162 -11.60 22.62 2.95
CA PRO A 162 -12.71 23.45 2.46
C PRO A 162 -13.00 23.17 0.99
N GLY A 163 -14.29 22.98 0.64
CA GLY A 163 -14.72 22.72 -0.73
C GLY A 163 -14.34 21.35 -1.30
N ARG A 164 -13.86 20.41 -0.47
CA ARG A 164 -13.56 19.02 -0.88
C ARG A 164 -14.23 18.04 0.07
N PRO A 165 -14.62 16.84 -0.41
CA PRO A 165 -15.02 15.77 0.48
C PRO A 165 -13.94 15.46 1.52
N SER A 166 -14.36 15.14 2.74
CA SER A 166 -13.41 14.64 3.75
C SER A 166 -12.81 13.32 3.29
N GLU A 167 -11.56 13.10 3.64
CA GLU A 167 -10.79 11.90 3.29
C GLU A 167 -10.41 11.16 4.57
N LEU A 168 -10.54 9.85 4.57
CA LEU A 168 -10.06 8.99 5.64
C LEU A 168 -8.80 8.29 5.16
N ILE A 169 -7.74 8.40 5.94
CA ILE A 169 -6.44 7.78 5.71
C ILE A 169 -6.18 6.78 6.83
N VAL A 170 -5.87 5.54 6.48
CA VAL A 170 -5.46 4.48 7.41
C VAL A 170 -4.01 4.16 7.13
N ILE A 171 -3.16 4.29 8.13
CA ILE A 171 -1.70 4.18 8.01
C ILE A 171 -1.25 3.03 8.88
N HIS A 172 -0.45 2.12 8.32
CA HIS A 172 0.35 1.16 9.06
C HIS A 172 1.81 1.63 9.04
N GLN A 173 2.38 1.89 10.20
CA GLN A 173 3.81 2.14 10.35
C GLN A 173 4.44 0.92 11.02
N ARG A 174 5.38 0.29 10.33
CA ARG A 174 6.12 -0.87 10.81
C ARG A 174 7.22 -0.44 11.78
N ASP A 175 7.53 -1.27 12.75
CA ASP A 175 8.70 -1.06 13.60
C ASP A 175 9.97 -1.31 12.76
N PRO A 176 10.91 -0.35 12.66
CA PRO A 176 12.17 -0.55 11.95
C PRO A 176 13.03 -1.66 12.58
N GLY A 177 12.75 -2.11 13.81
CA GLY A 177 13.52 -3.09 14.55
C GLY A 177 13.34 -4.57 14.14
N VAL A 178 12.33 -4.93 13.34
CA VAL A 178 12.03 -6.35 13.05
C VAL A 178 12.79 -6.90 11.84
N GLU A 179 13.16 -6.08 10.83
CA GLU A 179 13.86 -6.58 9.64
C GLU A 179 15.37 -6.80 9.85
N ALA A 180 16.00 -6.04 10.76
CA ALA A 180 17.42 -6.25 11.10
C ALA A 180 17.68 -7.65 11.70
N GLY A 181 16.69 -8.23 12.40
CA GLY A 181 16.80 -9.58 12.97
C GLY A 181 16.57 -10.72 11.95
N LEU A 182 15.78 -10.48 10.90
CA LEU A 182 15.47 -11.51 9.89
C LEU A 182 16.56 -11.63 8.80
N ALA A 183 17.33 -10.57 8.57
CA ALA A 183 18.45 -10.58 7.62
C ALA A 183 19.70 -11.30 8.18
N ILE A 184 19.85 -11.40 9.50
CA ILE A 184 21.03 -12.02 10.15
C ILE A 184 20.92 -13.56 10.20
N THR A 185 19.71 -14.13 10.08
CA THR A 185 19.47 -15.58 10.23
C THR A 185 19.51 -16.38 8.92
N ARG A 186 19.78 -15.76 7.76
CA ARG A 186 20.01 -16.46 6.47
C ARG A 186 21.48 -16.41 6.04
N ARG A 187 22.38 -17.00 6.83
CA ARG A 187 23.68 -17.46 6.31
C ARG A 187 23.55 -18.95 5.98
N PRO A 188 23.75 -19.39 4.71
CA PRO A 188 23.96 -20.79 4.44
C PRO A 188 25.31 -21.22 5.05
N VAL A 189 25.29 -22.36 5.74
CA VAL A 189 26.50 -23.14 6.08
C VAL A 189 27.01 -23.79 4.80
#